data_AF-A0A8T4YD18-F1
#
_entry.id   AF-A0A8T4YD18-F1
#
_cell.length_a   1.000
_cell.length_b   1.000
_cell.length_c   1.000
_cell.angle_alpha   90.00
_cell.angle_beta   90.00
_cell.angle_gamma   90.00
#
_symmetry.space_group_name_H-M   'P 1'
#
loop_
_entity.id
_entity.type
_entity.pdbx_description
1 polymer ?
#
loop_
_entity_poly.entity_id
_entity_poly.type
_entity_poly.pdbx_seq_one_letter_code
_entity_poly.pdbx_strand_id
1 'polypeptide(L)'
;MIRNLTGLEREILLAMLNLEEERSEMLKGTALSGMEIMVAPSTVAEAILENRMRADGVKVRDAGIQMGIYVATGFMEFPSAVREFRSLTESVRQCMERLRGRRLLLKMTPESRKGGYLATYVLSPMGRLLAERVKAETDQEMDKFLWEAVNRLWRERVSGSKPPYATPEEILETLWHIMQGLYGNDRELFNKYWNRVTVGRNMRRGGYELVRRRLNGKLVWVYDLYGLEDQKRDLAAALAALKNRSFRRVGVRRIVKALWDTCGAKFKSRDVLEKVWDGKRVGMLMERLKADESKELHTSVKDYVGQST
;
A
#
# COMPACT_ATOMS: atom_id res chain seq x y z
N MET A 1 3.46 3.63 23.74
CA MET A 1 1.98 3.70 23.77
C MET A 1 1.33 2.72 22.79
N ILE A 2 1.71 2.72 21.49
CA ILE A 2 1.17 1.76 20.48
C ILE A 2 1.51 0.29 20.80
N ARG A 3 2.71 0.02 21.35
CA ARG A 3 3.13 -1.32 21.80
C ARG A 3 2.30 -1.90 22.96
N ASN A 4 1.50 -1.06 23.65
CA ASN A 4 0.67 -1.48 24.78
C ASN A 4 -0.79 -1.73 24.37
N LEU A 5 -1.11 -1.57 23.08
CA LEU A 5 -2.43 -1.90 22.56
C LEU A 5 -2.51 -3.41 22.27
N THR A 6 -3.60 -4.04 22.70
CA THR A 6 -3.92 -5.42 22.28
C THR A 6 -4.27 -5.49 20.79
N GLY A 7 -4.24 -6.68 20.20
CA GLY A 7 -4.65 -6.87 18.80
C GLY A 7 -6.07 -6.33 18.52
N LEU A 8 -7.03 -6.64 19.40
CA LEU A 8 -8.40 -6.14 19.29
C LEU A 8 -8.51 -4.62 19.44
N GLU A 9 -7.69 -4.00 20.31
CA GLU A 9 -7.67 -2.53 20.44
C GLU A 9 -7.19 -1.85 19.15
N ARG A 10 -6.21 -2.45 18.46
CA ARG A 10 -5.74 -1.96 17.16
C ARG A 10 -6.81 -2.12 16.08
N GLU A 11 -7.47 -3.27 16.02
CA GLU A 11 -8.58 -3.52 15.08
C GLU A 11 -9.74 -2.54 15.28
N ILE A 12 -10.10 -2.23 16.53
CA ILE A 12 -11.16 -1.24 16.83
C ILE A 12 -10.76 0.15 16.34
N LEU A 13 -9.53 0.61 16.62
CA LEU A 13 -9.06 1.92 16.19
C LEU A 13 -9.05 2.04 14.66
N LEU A 14 -8.58 1.00 13.95
CA LEU A 14 -8.57 0.97 12.48
C LEU A 14 -9.99 0.92 11.89
N ALA A 15 -10.88 0.10 12.47
CA ALA A 15 -12.27 0.01 12.03
C ALA A 15 -13.00 1.35 12.21
N MET A 16 -12.82 2.01 13.35
CA MET A 16 -13.41 3.32 13.60
C MET A 16 -12.87 4.39 12.65
N LEU A 17 -11.56 4.40 12.38
CA LEU A 17 -10.95 5.35 11.44
C LEU A 17 -11.49 5.15 10.02
N ASN A 18 -11.60 3.91 9.54
CA ASN A 18 -12.14 3.61 8.21
C ASN A 18 -13.62 4.01 8.10
N LEU A 19 -14.44 3.68 9.11
CA LEU A 19 -15.85 4.09 9.15
C LEU A 19 -16.01 5.61 9.16
N GLU A 20 -15.07 6.32 9.80
CA GLU A 20 -15.04 7.78 9.79
C GLU A 20 -14.68 8.33 8.39
N GLU A 21 -13.65 7.79 7.75
CA GLU A 21 -13.22 8.17 6.40
C GLU A 21 -14.33 7.93 5.36
N GLU A 22 -14.95 6.74 5.37
CA GLU A 22 -16.03 6.37 4.45
C GLU A 22 -17.25 7.28 4.59
N ARG A 23 -17.71 7.50 5.83
CA ARG A 23 -18.86 8.38 6.07
C ARG A 23 -18.53 9.83 5.81
N SER A 24 -17.32 10.29 6.12
CA SER A 24 -16.87 11.65 5.78
C SER A 24 -16.92 11.87 4.28
N GLU A 25 -16.44 10.90 3.48
CA GLU A 25 -16.50 10.96 2.03
C GLU A 25 -17.93 10.99 1.49
N MET A 26 -18.84 10.19 2.05
CA MET A 26 -20.27 10.23 1.70
C MET A 26 -20.94 11.57 2.03
N LEU A 27 -20.49 12.25 3.09
CA LEU A 27 -21.05 13.53 3.53
C LEU A 27 -20.40 14.74 2.85
N LYS A 28 -19.32 14.55 2.08
CA LYS A 28 -18.69 15.65 1.31
C LYS A 28 -19.72 16.30 0.39
N GLY A 29 -19.81 17.63 0.46
CA GLY A 29 -20.75 18.41 -0.35
C GLY A 29 -22.19 18.42 0.16
N THR A 30 -22.47 17.83 1.33
CA THR A 30 -23.76 17.94 2.02
C THR A 30 -23.70 18.99 3.14
N ALA A 31 -24.87 19.46 3.60
CA ALA A 31 -24.98 20.32 4.78
C ALA A 31 -24.50 19.65 6.09
N LEU A 32 -24.24 18.34 6.05
CA LEU A 32 -23.75 17.53 7.17
C LEU A 32 -22.22 17.33 7.12
N SER A 33 -21.54 17.93 6.12
CA SER A 33 -20.08 17.92 6.01
C SER A 33 -19.45 18.59 7.24
N GLY A 34 -18.83 17.79 8.11
CA GLY A 34 -18.19 18.25 9.35
C GLY A 34 -18.87 17.80 10.64
N MET A 35 -19.98 17.06 10.57
CA MET A 35 -20.55 16.43 11.78
C MET A 35 -19.66 15.29 12.27
N GLU A 36 -19.55 15.16 13.59
CA GLU A 36 -18.85 14.03 14.21
C GLU A 36 -19.56 12.70 13.89
N ILE A 37 -18.81 11.73 13.39
CA ILE A 37 -19.34 10.43 13.01
C ILE A 37 -19.38 9.52 14.23
N MET A 38 -20.57 9.42 14.82
CA MET A 38 -20.84 8.54 15.95
C MET A 38 -20.97 7.07 15.51
N VAL A 39 -20.31 6.17 16.23
CA VAL A 39 -20.29 4.74 15.92
C VAL A 39 -20.66 3.91 17.16
N ALA A 40 -21.60 2.98 17.01
CA ALA A 40 -21.97 2.04 18.06
C ALA A 40 -20.99 0.84 18.12
N PRO A 41 -20.79 0.20 19.29
CA PRO A 41 -19.97 -1.01 19.40
C PRO A 41 -20.38 -2.13 18.45
N SER A 42 -21.68 -2.29 18.19
CA SER A 42 -22.19 -3.26 17.22
C SER A 42 -21.71 -2.94 15.81
N THR A 43 -21.72 -1.67 15.38
CA THR A 43 -21.21 -1.25 14.06
C THR A 43 -19.71 -1.47 13.94
N VAL A 44 -18.94 -1.26 15.02
CA VAL A 44 -17.50 -1.58 15.03
C VAL A 44 -17.28 -3.08 14.97
N ALA A 45 -18.05 -3.87 15.73
CA ALA A 45 -17.99 -5.33 15.70
C ALA A 45 -18.38 -5.87 14.32
N GLU A 46 -19.39 -5.30 13.66
CA GLU A 46 -19.78 -5.59 12.29
C GLU A 46 -18.64 -5.26 11.33
N ALA A 47 -17.99 -4.10 11.43
CA ALA A 47 -16.86 -3.76 10.56
C ALA A 47 -15.65 -4.69 10.78
N ILE A 48 -15.37 -5.09 12.02
CA ILE A 48 -14.31 -6.05 12.34
C ILE A 48 -14.66 -7.44 11.80
N LEU A 49 -15.88 -7.90 12.03
CA LEU A 49 -16.38 -9.18 11.54
C LEU A 49 -16.39 -9.17 10.01
N GLU A 50 -16.85 -8.09 9.39
CA GLU A 50 -16.84 -7.93 7.94
C GLU A 50 -15.41 -7.96 7.44
N ASN A 51 -14.45 -7.31 8.10
CA ASN A 51 -13.03 -7.39 7.72
C ASN A 51 -12.45 -8.81 7.86
N ARG A 52 -12.81 -9.55 8.91
CA ARG A 52 -12.37 -10.93 9.17
C ARG A 52 -13.04 -11.95 8.23
N MET A 53 -14.34 -11.86 8.03
CA MET A 53 -15.08 -12.70 7.09
C MET A 53 -14.76 -12.35 5.64
N ARG A 54 -14.46 -11.07 5.37
CA ARG A 54 -13.81 -10.70 4.13
C ARG A 54 -12.51 -11.49 4.04
N ALA A 55 -11.63 -11.44 5.02
CA ALA A 55 -10.43 -12.25 5.07
C ALA A 55 -10.70 -13.72 4.67
N ASP A 56 -11.79 -14.32 5.17
CA ASP A 56 -12.22 -15.70 4.88
C ASP A 56 -13.01 -15.90 3.55
N GLY A 57 -12.88 -14.98 2.59
CA GLY A 57 -13.46 -15.14 1.24
C GLY A 57 -14.96 -14.81 1.10
N VAL A 58 -15.65 -14.42 2.16
CA VAL A 58 -17.09 -14.07 2.12
C VAL A 58 -17.27 -12.64 1.57
N LYS A 59 -17.95 -12.50 0.42
CA LYS A 59 -18.29 -11.20 -0.19
C LYS A 59 -19.73 -10.84 0.14
N VAL A 60 -19.96 -9.97 1.12
CA VAL A 60 -21.30 -9.44 1.40
C VAL A 60 -21.16 -7.98 1.84
N ARG A 61 -22.12 -7.14 1.44
CA ARG A 61 -22.17 -5.69 1.73
C ARG A 61 -22.83 -5.35 3.08
N ASP A 62 -23.44 -6.31 3.75
CA ASP A 62 -24.19 -6.15 5.00
C ASP A 62 -23.95 -7.33 5.95
N ALA A 63 -23.39 -7.06 7.13
CA ALA A 63 -23.11 -8.08 8.16
C ALA A 63 -24.37 -8.83 8.63
N GLY A 64 -25.54 -8.17 8.61
CA GLY A 64 -26.84 -8.80 8.89
C GLY A 64 -27.26 -9.85 7.86
N ILE A 65 -26.87 -9.67 6.60
CA ILE A 65 -27.09 -10.64 5.52
C ILE A 65 -26.05 -11.78 5.60
N GLN A 66 -24.83 -11.50 6.11
CA GLN A 66 -23.78 -12.51 6.33
C GLN A 66 -24.16 -13.57 7.36
N MET A 67 -24.71 -13.17 8.50
CA MET A 67 -25.12 -14.11 9.55
C MET A 67 -26.25 -15.03 9.06
N GLY A 68 -27.10 -14.54 8.15
CA GLY A 68 -28.09 -15.35 7.43
C GLY A 68 -27.47 -16.32 6.41
N ILE A 69 -26.43 -15.89 5.67
CA ILE A 69 -25.75 -16.73 4.66
C ILE A 69 -24.89 -17.82 5.30
N TYR A 70 -24.19 -17.55 6.41
CA TYR A 70 -23.37 -18.53 7.14
C TYR A 70 -24.20 -19.70 7.68
N VAL A 71 -25.45 -19.40 8.03
CA VAL A 71 -26.44 -20.36 8.51
C VAL A 71 -27.09 -21.11 7.35
N ALA A 72 -27.42 -20.41 6.27
CA ALA A 72 -28.00 -21.01 5.07
C ALA A 72 -27.02 -21.94 4.32
N THR A 73 -25.70 -21.79 4.54
CA THR A 73 -24.64 -22.59 3.89
C THR A 73 -24.14 -23.76 4.75
N GLY A 74 -24.64 -23.93 5.98
CA GLY A 74 -24.36 -25.11 6.82
C GLY A 74 -23.01 -25.11 7.55
N PHE A 75 -22.24 -24.01 7.51
CA PHE A 75 -20.96 -23.89 8.20
C PHE A 75 -21.11 -23.75 9.72
N MET A 76 -22.24 -23.21 10.19
CA MET A 76 -22.54 -23.06 11.62
C MET A 76 -24.06 -22.91 11.83
N GLU A 77 -24.61 -23.50 12.89
CA GLU A 77 -26.03 -23.31 13.21
C GLU A 77 -26.34 -21.85 13.62
N PHE A 78 -27.53 -21.35 13.25
CA PHE A 78 -27.99 -19.99 13.56
C PHE A 78 -27.81 -19.57 15.03
N PRO A 79 -28.12 -20.42 16.02
CA PRO A 79 -27.92 -20.06 17.42
C PRO A 79 -26.45 -19.86 17.80
N SER A 80 -25.53 -20.53 17.11
CA SER A 80 -24.09 -20.45 17.34
C SER A 80 -23.49 -19.20 16.70
N ALA A 81 -23.88 -18.86 15.46
CA ALA A 81 -23.46 -17.62 14.81
C ALA A 81 -23.95 -16.36 15.55
N VAL A 82 -25.21 -16.37 16.02
CA VAL A 82 -25.77 -15.30 16.86
C VAL A 82 -25.00 -15.18 18.18
N ARG A 83 -24.59 -16.30 18.78
CA ARG A 83 -23.82 -16.33 20.04
C ARG A 83 -22.41 -15.78 19.84
N GLU A 84 -21.77 -16.13 18.74
CA GLU A 84 -20.44 -15.64 18.38
C GLU A 84 -20.43 -14.13 18.12
N PHE A 85 -21.40 -13.62 17.35
CA PHE A 85 -21.54 -12.19 17.12
C PHE A 85 -21.86 -11.40 18.40
N ARG A 86 -22.71 -11.95 19.29
CA ARG A 86 -22.96 -11.37 20.62
C ARG A 86 -21.68 -11.34 21.46
N SER A 87 -20.90 -12.42 21.44
CA SER A 87 -19.62 -12.52 22.16
C SER A 87 -18.59 -11.50 21.65
N LEU A 88 -18.47 -11.34 20.33
CA LEU A 88 -17.61 -10.34 19.72
C LEU A 88 -18.06 -8.92 20.06
N THR A 89 -19.36 -8.64 19.96
CA THR A 89 -19.93 -7.33 20.31
C THR A 89 -19.66 -6.97 21.76
N GLU A 90 -19.80 -7.93 22.68
CA GLU A 90 -19.50 -7.75 24.09
C GLU A 90 -18.00 -7.50 24.33
N SER A 91 -17.14 -8.26 23.64
CA SER A 91 -15.68 -8.06 23.69
C SER A 91 -15.28 -6.68 23.15
N VAL A 92 -15.87 -6.25 22.04
CA VAL A 92 -15.67 -4.91 21.47
C VAL A 92 -16.16 -3.84 22.44
N ARG A 93 -17.35 -4.01 23.04
CA ARG A 93 -17.90 -3.08 24.04
C ARG A 93 -16.96 -2.88 25.22
N GLN A 94 -16.48 -3.98 25.82
CA GLN A 94 -15.52 -3.92 26.93
C GLN A 94 -14.21 -3.24 26.51
N CYS A 95 -13.73 -3.54 25.31
CA CYS A 95 -12.51 -2.98 24.76
C CYS A 95 -12.64 -1.47 24.49
N MET A 96 -13.78 -1.02 23.93
CA MET A 96 -14.09 0.40 23.74
C MET A 96 -14.19 1.15 25.06
N GLU A 97 -14.75 0.56 26.11
CA GLU A 97 -14.75 1.15 27.45
C GLU A 97 -13.32 1.30 28.03
N ARG A 98 -12.41 0.35 27.76
CA ARG A 98 -10.98 0.51 28.11
C ARG A 98 -10.30 1.62 27.31
N LEU A 99 -10.56 1.70 26.01
CA LEU A 99 -10.04 2.78 25.15
C LEU A 99 -10.60 4.15 25.59
N ARG A 100 -11.85 4.22 26.06
CA ARG A 100 -12.42 5.41 26.72
C ARG A 100 -11.70 5.74 28.01
N GLY A 101 -11.42 4.76 28.87
CA GLY A 101 -10.61 4.95 30.08
C GLY A 101 -9.22 5.52 29.79
N ARG A 102 -8.65 5.19 28.62
CA ARG A 102 -7.39 5.75 28.09
C ARG A 102 -7.56 7.08 27.34
N ARG A 103 -8.76 7.67 27.34
CA ARG A 103 -9.11 8.92 26.65
C ARG A 103 -8.89 8.88 25.12
N LEU A 104 -8.92 7.70 24.53
CA LEU A 104 -8.80 7.54 23.08
C LEU A 104 -10.17 7.64 22.39
N LEU A 105 -11.23 7.26 23.09
CA LEU A 105 -12.62 7.39 22.64
C LEU A 105 -13.38 8.36 23.55
N LEU A 106 -14.31 9.11 22.96
CA LEU A 106 -15.32 9.87 23.71
C LEU A 106 -16.66 9.16 23.57
N LYS A 107 -17.35 8.99 24.68
CA LYS A 107 -18.69 8.38 24.70
C LYS A 107 -19.72 9.50 24.54
N MET A 108 -20.51 9.41 23.48
CA MET A 108 -21.62 10.30 23.23
C MET A 108 -22.89 9.58 23.65
N THR A 109 -23.68 10.21 24.50
CA THR A 109 -25.06 9.76 24.77
C THR A 109 -25.98 10.58 23.88
N PRO A 110 -26.69 9.96 22.92
CA PRO A 110 -27.70 10.69 22.16
C PRO A 110 -28.75 11.24 23.13
N GLU A 111 -29.06 12.54 23.03
CA GLU A 111 -30.25 13.08 23.68
C GLU A 111 -31.47 12.36 23.08
N SER A 112 -32.26 11.73 23.95
CA SER A 112 -33.25 10.71 23.58
C SER A 112 -34.31 11.22 22.60
N ARG A 113 -34.80 10.33 21.73
CA ARG A 113 -36.25 10.15 21.50
C ARG A 113 -36.51 8.77 20.88
N LYS A 114 -37.13 7.91 21.69
CA LYS A 114 -37.78 6.63 21.33
C LYS A 114 -36.91 5.58 20.64
N GLY A 115 -36.21 4.79 21.45
CA GLY A 115 -35.58 3.53 21.04
C GLY A 115 -34.19 3.39 21.66
N GLY A 116 -34.04 2.49 22.64
CA GLY A 116 -32.80 1.97 23.22
C GLY A 116 -31.56 2.87 23.29
N TYR A 117 -31.04 3.13 24.49
CA TYR A 117 -29.73 3.77 24.68
C TYR A 117 -28.59 2.89 24.13
N LEU A 118 -28.31 2.97 22.83
CA LEU A 118 -27.08 2.44 22.25
C LEU A 118 -25.98 3.47 22.53
N ALA A 119 -25.05 3.13 23.42
CA ALA A 119 -23.85 3.92 23.64
C ALA A 119 -23.11 4.10 22.31
N THR A 120 -22.91 5.34 21.88
CA THR A 120 -22.11 5.65 20.69
C THR A 120 -20.80 6.29 21.09
N TYR A 121 -19.80 6.14 20.23
CA TYR A 121 -18.45 6.62 20.47
C TYR A 121 -17.93 7.38 19.26
N VAL A 122 -17.06 8.34 19.53
CA VAL A 122 -16.26 9.05 18.53
C VAL A 122 -14.78 8.92 18.89
N LEU A 123 -13.91 8.91 17.88
CA LEU A 123 -12.47 9.03 18.11
C LEU A 123 -12.18 10.40 18.71
N SER A 124 -11.52 10.44 19.86
CA SER A 124 -10.93 11.70 20.34
C SER A 124 -9.80 12.14 19.40
N PRO A 125 -9.35 13.41 19.44
CA PRO A 125 -8.18 13.84 18.66
C PRO A 125 -6.94 12.96 18.90
N MET A 126 -6.71 12.54 20.14
CA MET A 126 -5.61 11.63 20.49
C MET A 126 -5.84 10.22 19.96
N GLY A 127 -7.08 9.72 20.02
CA GLY A 127 -7.48 8.44 19.46
C GLY A 127 -7.30 8.38 17.94
N ARG A 128 -7.64 9.47 17.24
CA ARG A 128 -7.45 9.59 15.79
C ARG A 128 -5.97 9.58 15.42
N LEU A 129 -5.15 10.43 16.05
CA LEU A 129 -3.70 10.42 15.84
C LEU A 129 -3.08 9.04 16.10
N LEU A 130 -3.56 8.34 17.13
CA LEU A 130 -3.11 6.98 17.43
C LEU A 130 -3.56 5.98 16.37
N ALA A 131 -4.81 6.05 15.91
CA ALA A 131 -5.34 5.19 14.85
C ALA A 131 -4.60 5.41 13.52
N GLU A 132 -4.32 6.66 13.15
CA GLU A 132 -3.50 7.02 11.98
C GLU A 132 -2.08 6.47 12.10
N ARG A 133 -1.46 6.54 13.29
CA ARG A 133 -0.15 5.91 13.52
C ARG A 133 -0.20 4.40 13.42
N VAL A 134 -1.24 3.75 13.95
CA VAL A 134 -1.43 2.29 13.83
C VAL A 134 -1.63 1.89 12.36
N LYS A 135 -2.39 2.68 11.59
CA LYS A 135 -2.55 2.53 10.14
C LYS A 135 -1.20 2.68 9.42
N ALA A 136 -0.43 3.71 9.76
CA ALA A 136 0.90 3.93 9.18
C ALA A 136 1.91 2.83 9.53
N GLU A 137 1.94 2.33 10.77
CA GLU A 137 2.79 1.20 11.17
C GLU A 137 2.41 -0.07 10.40
N THR A 138 1.11 -0.34 10.25
CA THR A 138 0.60 -1.48 9.47
C THR A 138 0.99 -1.34 8.00
N ASP A 139 0.84 -0.16 7.42
CA ASP A 139 1.23 0.13 6.02
C ASP A 139 2.75 0.01 5.81
N GLN A 140 3.57 0.42 6.79
CA GLN A 140 5.03 0.29 6.74
C GLN A 140 5.50 -1.16 6.82
N GLU A 141 4.88 -1.98 7.68
CA GLU A 141 5.16 -3.41 7.74
C GLU A 141 4.80 -4.09 6.42
N MET A 142 3.66 -3.72 5.82
CA MET A 142 3.23 -4.23 4.51
C MET A 142 4.19 -3.82 3.39
N ASP A 143 4.67 -2.58 3.39
CA ASP A 143 5.70 -2.11 2.44
C ASP A 143 6.99 -2.90 2.55
N LYS A 144 7.43 -3.22 3.78
CA LYS A 144 8.66 -3.99 4.00
C LYS A 144 8.61 -5.33 3.27
N PHE A 145 7.49 -6.06 3.34
CA PHE A 145 7.33 -7.34 2.65
C PHE A 145 7.32 -7.18 1.13
N LEU A 146 6.65 -6.14 0.61
CA LEU A 146 6.67 -5.85 -0.82
C LEU A 146 8.09 -5.54 -1.32
N TRP A 147 8.85 -4.75 -0.58
CA TRP A 147 10.24 -4.43 -0.93
C TRP A 147 11.15 -5.64 -0.85
N GLU A 148 10.92 -6.53 0.10
CA GLU A 148 11.61 -7.81 0.16
C GLU A 148 11.31 -8.68 -1.08
N ALA A 149 10.05 -8.74 -1.51
CA ALA A 149 9.64 -9.46 -2.71
C ALA A 149 10.31 -8.91 -3.98
N VAL A 150 10.29 -7.57 -4.16
CA VAL A 150 10.93 -6.89 -5.28
C VAL A 150 12.44 -7.13 -5.29
N ASN A 151 13.10 -7.00 -4.13
CA ASN A 151 14.54 -7.21 -4.00
C ASN A 151 14.95 -8.67 -4.24
N ARG A 152 14.11 -9.64 -3.86
CA ARG A 152 14.33 -11.05 -4.15
C ARG A 152 14.26 -11.31 -5.65
N LEU A 153 13.20 -10.84 -6.31
CA LEU A 153 13.06 -10.93 -7.77
C LEU A 153 14.23 -10.24 -8.48
N TRP A 154 14.62 -9.03 -8.07
CA TRP A 154 15.75 -8.32 -8.64
C TRP A 154 17.04 -9.15 -8.59
N ARG A 155 17.38 -9.70 -7.42
CA ARG A 155 18.57 -10.56 -7.24
C ARG A 155 18.52 -11.80 -8.12
N GLU A 156 17.37 -12.46 -8.22
CA GLU A 156 17.19 -13.62 -9.11
C GLU A 156 17.38 -13.25 -10.59
N ARG A 157 16.89 -12.09 -11.03
CA ARG A 157 17.01 -11.65 -12.42
C ARG A 157 18.43 -11.21 -12.77
N VAL A 158 19.09 -10.47 -11.88
CA VAL A 158 20.47 -9.99 -12.09
C VAL A 158 21.49 -11.14 -12.03
N SER A 159 21.19 -12.20 -11.27
CA SER A 159 22.04 -13.39 -11.21
C SER A 159 21.74 -14.43 -12.31
N GLY A 160 20.56 -14.33 -12.95
CA GLY A 160 20.08 -15.22 -13.99
C GLY A 160 20.12 -14.63 -15.41
N SER A 161 19.44 -15.31 -16.34
CA SER A 161 19.33 -14.94 -17.76
C SER A 161 18.05 -14.18 -18.12
N LYS A 162 17.16 -13.98 -17.14
CA LYS A 162 15.86 -13.31 -17.34
C LYS A 162 16.01 -11.79 -17.24
N PRO A 163 15.21 -11.01 -17.98
CA PRO A 163 15.29 -9.56 -17.92
C PRO A 163 14.83 -9.01 -16.55
N PRO A 164 15.23 -7.77 -16.19
CA PRO A 164 14.96 -7.12 -14.90
C PRO A 164 13.50 -6.66 -14.74
N TYR A 165 12.56 -7.41 -15.27
CA TYR A 165 11.15 -7.11 -15.24
C TYR A 165 10.42 -8.20 -14.47
N ALA A 166 9.40 -7.81 -13.72
CA ALA A 166 8.43 -8.72 -13.12
C ALA A 166 7.01 -8.33 -13.51
N THR A 167 6.17 -9.31 -13.79
CA THR A 167 4.73 -9.06 -13.86
C THR A 167 4.16 -8.83 -12.45
N PRO A 168 2.99 -8.17 -12.32
CA PRO A 168 2.31 -8.08 -11.03
C PRO A 168 2.08 -9.46 -10.37
N GLU A 169 1.83 -10.49 -11.16
CA GLU A 169 1.64 -11.87 -10.67
C GLU A 169 2.94 -12.44 -10.09
N GLU A 170 4.08 -12.23 -10.75
CA GLU A 170 5.37 -12.69 -10.22
C GLU A 170 5.70 -12.02 -8.88
N ILE A 171 5.35 -10.74 -8.72
CA ILE A 171 5.49 -10.01 -7.46
C ILE A 171 4.55 -10.59 -6.40
N LEU A 172 3.28 -10.80 -6.73
CA LEU A 172 2.29 -11.41 -5.82
C LEU A 172 2.70 -12.82 -5.40
N GLU A 173 3.21 -13.64 -6.32
CA GLU A 173 3.69 -14.99 -6.02
C GLU A 173 4.86 -14.96 -5.03
N THR A 174 5.82 -14.07 -5.28
CA THR A 174 7.00 -13.93 -4.41
C THR A 174 6.59 -13.42 -3.03
N LEU A 175 5.66 -12.48 -3.00
CA LEU A 175 5.12 -11.92 -1.77
C LEU A 175 4.34 -12.97 -0.97
N TRP A 176 3.56 -13.83 -1.65
CA TRP A 176 2.90 -14.98 -1.04
C TRP A 176 3.90 -15.89 -0.35
N HIS A 177 4.99 -16.26 -1.02
CA HIS A 177 6.03 -17.10 -0.43
C HIS A 177 6.72 -16.48 0.78
N ILE A 178 6.90 -15.15 0.81
CA ILE A 178 7.48 -14.44 1.95
C ILE A 178 6.49 -14.41 3.12
N MET A 179 5.21 -14.17 2.82
CA MET A 179 4.16 -13.98 3.83
C MET A 179 3.41 -15.26 4.20
N GLN A 180 3.82 -16.42 3.66
CA GLN A 180 3.15 -17.71 3.92
C GLN A 180 3.10 -18.05 5.41
N GLY A 181 4.10 -17.63 6.21
CA GLY A 181 4.07 -17.80 7.66
C GLY A 181 3.01 -16.95 8.39
N LEU A 182 2.58 -15.84 7.78
CA LEU A 182 1.56 -14.93 8.33
C LEU A 182 0.14 -15.33 7.93
N TYR A 183 -0.03 -15.81 6.70
CA TYR A 183 -1.32 -16.20 6.15
C TYR A 183 -1.57 -17.72 6.20
N GLY A 184 -0.62 -18.51 6.71
CA GLY A 184 -0.66 -19.97 6.64
C GLY A 184 -0.72 -20.46 5.19
N ASN A 185 -1.55 -21.47 4.94
CA ASN A 185 -1.83 -21.97 3.58
C ASN A 185 -3.05 -21.28 2.92
N ASP A 186 -3.57 -20.21 3.53
CA ASP A 186 -4.74 -19.51 3.00
C ASP A 186 -4.36 -18.49 1.93
N ARG A 187 -4.30 -18.98 0.70
CA ARG A 187 -3.96 -18.19 -0.48
C ARG A 187 -5.10 -17.27 -0.93
N GLU A 188 -6.34 -17.59 -0.57
CA GLU A 188 -7.50 -16.75 -0.88
C GLU A 188 -7.48 -15.49 -0.03
N LEU A 189 -7.22 -15.65 1.27
CA LEU A 189 -6.98 -14.58 2.23
C LEU A 189 -5.85 -13.65 1.77
N PHE A 190 -4.71 -14.22 1.36
CA PHE A 190 -3.61 -13.43 0.80
C PHE A 190 -4.04 -12.62 -0.42
N ASN A 191 -4.66 -13.27 -1.42
CA ASN A 191 -5.08 -12.61 -2.66
C ASN A 191 -6.10 -11.49 -2.42
N LYS A 192 -6.78 -11.51 -1.27
CA LYS A 192 -7.72 -10.47 -0.90
C LYS A 192 -7.04 -9.16 -0.51
N TYR A 193 -6.02 -9.23 0.34
CA TYR A 193 -5.24 -8.05 0.76
C TYR A 193 -4.21 -7.66 -0.30
N TRP A 194 -3.59 -8.66 -0.91
CA TRP A 194 -2.57 -8.52 -1.92
C TRP A 194 -3.14 -8.92 -3.28
N ASN A 195 -3.47 -7.91 -4.07
CA ASN A 195 -3.88 -8.09 -5.45
C ASN A 195 -3.16 -7.07 -6.35
N ARG A 196 -3.41 -7.15 -7.66
CA ARG A 196 -2.79 -6.25 -8.65
C ARG A 196 -2.98 -4.77 -8.33
N VAL A 197 -4.13 -4.38 -7.75
CA VAL A 197 -4.42 -2.98 -7.42
C VAL A 197 -3.60 -2.54 -6.22
N THR A 198 -3.58 -3.33 -5.13
CA THR A 198 -2.78 -3.04 -3.93
C THR A 198 -1.29 -2.99 -4.26
N VAL A 199 -0.78 -3.99 -4.99
CA VAL A 199 0.60 -4.00 -5.49
C VAL A 199 0.86 -2.78 -6.35
N GLY A 200 -0.04 -2.43 -7.28
CA GLY A 200 0.16 -1.27 -8.15
C GLY A 200 0.20 0.07 -7.41
N ARG A 201 -0.61 0.23 -6.36
CA ARG A 201 -0.57 1.42 -5.50
C ARG A 201 0.77 1.51 -4.78
N ASN A 202 1.22 0.42 -4.15
CA ASN A 202 2.45 0.41 -3.36
C ASN A 202 3.71 0.49 -4.22
N MET A 203 3.73 -0.19 -5.38
CA MET A 203 4.82 -0.09 -6.36
C MET A 203 4.97 1.34 -6.87
N ARG A 204 3.87 2.03 -7.19
CA ARG A 204 3.90 3.44 -7.60
C ARG A 204 4.45 4.34 -6.48
N ARG A 205 4.05 4.09 -5.22
CA ARG A 205 4.55 4.83 -4.06
C ARG A 205 6.08 4.72 -3.92
N GLY A 206 6.66 3.55 -4.19
CA GLY A 206 8.11 3.39 -4.22
C GLY A 206 8.81 3.76 -5.53
N GLY A 207 8.13 4.47 -6.44
CA GLY A 207 8.74 4.97 -7.68
C GLY A 207 8.90 3.93 -8.79
N TYR A 208 8.19 2.81 -8.74
CA TYR A 208 8.19 1.80 -9.78
C TYR A 208 7.08 2.06 -10.80
N GLU A 209 7.43 2.01 -12.08
CA GLU A 209 6.49 2.21 -13.17
C GLU A 209 6.05 0.90 -13.81
N LEU A 210 4.76 0.81 -14.11
CA LEU A 210 4.20 -0.29 -14.89
C LEU A 210 4.33 0.04 -16.38
N VAL A 211 5.09 -0.77 -17.11
CA VAL A 211 5.41 -0.58 -18.53
C VAL A 211 4.98 -1.78 -19.36
N ARG A 212 4.62 -1.56 -20.62
CA ARG A 212 4.36 -2.63 -21.58
C ARG A 212 5.66 -3.10 -22.23
N ARG A 213 5.95 -4.40 -22.09
CA ARG A 213 7.14 -5.06 -22.68
C ARG A 213 6.73 -6.32 -23.42
N ARG A 214 7.49 -6.68 -24.44
CA ARG A 214 7.31 -7.94 -25.17
C ARG A 214 8.14 -9.01 -24.48
N LEU A 215 7.49 -9.98 -23.87
CA LEU A 215 8.12 -11.14 -23.22
C LEU A 215 7.59 -12.40 -23.90
N ASN A 216 8.49 -13.28 -24.36
CA ASN A 216 8.15 -14.52 -25.06
C ASN A 216 7.11 -14.31 -26.19
N GLY A 217 7.31 -13.26 -27.00
CA GLY A 217 6.42 -12.91 -28.13
C GLY A 217 5.13 -12.17 -27.76
N LYS A 218 4.71 -12.18 -26.49
CA LYS A 218 3.47 -11.53 -26.02
C LYS A 218 3.75 -10.17 -25.38
N LEU A 219 2.83 -9.22 -25.55
CA LEU A 219 2.91 -7.91 -24.92
C LEU A 219 2.28 -7.99 -23.51
N VAL A 220 3.09 -7.78 -22.47
CA VAL A 220 2.68 -7.95 -21.06
C VAL A 220 3.01 -6.69 -20.27
N TRP A 221 2.20 -6.40 -19.26
CA TRP A 221 2.46 -5.34 -18.29
C TRP A 221 3.44 -5.83 -17.23
N VAL A 222 4.52 -5.08 -17.02
CA VAL A 222 5.58 -5.43 -16.08
C VAL A 222 6.06 -4.21 -15.31
N TYR A 223 6.54 -4.43 -14.10
CA TYR A 223 7.34 -3.46 -13.37
C TYR A 223 8.80 -3.59 -13.77
N ASP A 224 9.47 -2.46 -13.94
CA ASP A 224 10.92 -2.40 -14.00
C ASP A 224 11.47 -2.54 -12.58
N LEU A 225 12.07 -3.69 -12.27
CA LEU A 225 12.53 -4.01 -10.91
C LEU A 225 13.75 -3.17 -10.50
N TYR A 226 14.38 -2.49 -11.46
CA TYR A 226 15.40 -1.51 -11.17
C TYR A 226 14.69 -0.19 -10.89
N GLY A 227 14.67 0.28 -9.64
CA GLY A 227 13.94 1.50 -9.28
C GLY A 227 14.32 2.69 -10.17
N LEU A 228 13.33 3.50 -10.60
CA LEU A 228 13.55 4.59 -11.55
C LEU A 228 14.60 5.59 -11.06
N GLU A 229 14.60 5.91 -9.78
CA GLU A 229 15.56 6.84 -9.17
C GLU A 229 16.98 6.28 -9.12
N ASP A 230 17.14 4.98 -8.86
CA ASP A 230 18.45 4.33 -8.93
C ASP A 230 18.98 4.30 -10.36
N GLN A 231 18.11 4.06 -11.34
CA GLN A 231 18.46 4.16 -12.76
C GLN A 231 18.92 5.58 -13.12
N LYS A 232 18.15 6.62 -12.74
CA LYS A 232 18.53 8.02 -13.00
C LYS A 232 19.89 8.35 -12.38
N ARG A 233 20.11 7.94 -11.12
CA ARG A 233 21.37 8.18 -10.39
C ARG A 233 22.55 7.52 -11.08
N ASP A 234 22.42 6.24 -11.44
CA ASP A 234 23.50 5.50 -12.08
C ASP A 234 23.80 6.03 -13.49
N LEU A 235 22.77 6.43 -14.25
CA LEU A 235 22.95 7.07 -15.55
C LEU A 235 23.62 8.44 -15.42
N ALA A 236 23.21 9.27 -14.47
CA ALA A 236 23.83 10.57 -14.20
C ALA A 236 25.31 10.41 -13.83
N ALA A 237 25.65 9.44 -12.97
CA ALA A 237 27.02 9.12 -12.60
C ALA A 237 27.86 8.67 -13.82
N ALA A 238 27.32 7.80 -14.67
CA ALA A 238 27.97 7.37 -15.90
C ALA A 238 28.20 8.52 -16.88
N LEU A 239 27.24 9.43 -17.02
CA LEU A 239 27.37 10.62 -17.88
C LEU A 239 28.40 11.60 -17.34
N ALA A 240 28.45 11.81 -16.02
CA ALA A 240 29.46 12.63 -15.37
C ALA A 240 30.88 12.07 -15.59
N ALA A 241 31.05 10.74 -15.48
CA ALA A 241 32.32 10.06 -15.72
C ALA A 241 32.81 10.24 -17.18
N LEU A 242 31.90 10.36 -18.14
CA LEU A 242 32.22 10.61 -19.54
C LEU A 242 32.67 12.06 -19.83
N LYS A 243 32.72 12.94 -18.81
CA LYS A 243 33.18 14.35 -18.89
C LYS A 243 32.60 15.14 -20.08
N ASN A 244 31.40 14.80 -20.52
CA ASN A 244 30.80 15.38 -21.72
C ASN A 244 29.74 16.40 -21.33
N ARG A 245 30.03 17.69 -21.57
CA ARG A 245 29.09 18.81 -21.35
C ARG A 245 27.90 18.82 -22.32
N SER A 246 27.89 17.96 -23.33
CA SER A 246 26.76 17.84 -24.27
C SER A 246 26.28 16.40 -24.35
N PHE A 247 25.12 16.15 -23.73
CA PHE A 247 24.38 14.89 -23.78
C PHE A 247 24.02 14.44 -25.21
N ARG A 248 24.12 15.33 -26.20
CA ARG A 248 23.66 15.13 -27.59
C ARG A 248 24.56 14.24 -28.47
N ARG A 249 25.79 13.91 -28.06
CA ARG A 249 26.78 13.21 -28.93
C ARG A 249 27.33 11.91 -28.37
N VAL A 250 26.86 11.45 -27.21
CA VAL A 250 27.37 10.21 -26.61
C VAL A 250 26.55 9.02 -27.12
N GLY A 251 27.17 8.18 -27.96
CA GLY A 251 26.52 6.95 -28.43
C GLY A 251 26.24 5.97 -27.28
N VAL A 252 25.14 5.22 -27.37
CA VAL A 252 24.68 4.25 -26.36
C VAL A 252 25.81 3.32 -25.88
N ARG A 253 26.66 2.83 -26.79
CA ARG A 253 27.81 1.97 -26.43
C ARG A 253 28.78 2.61 -25.43
N ARG A 254 29.02 3.92 -25.53
CA ARG A 254 29.90 4.63 -24.58
C ARG A 254 29.23 4.84 -23.23
N ILE A 255 27.92 5.10 -23.23
CA ILE A 255 27.11 5.22 -22.00
C ILE A 255 27.11 3.88 -21.26
N VAL A 256 26.82 2.78 -21.97
CA VAL A 256 26.80 1.42 -21.41
C VAL A 256 28.18 1.01 -20.86
N LYS A 257 29.27 1.39 -21.54
CA LYS A 257 30.63 1.20 -20.99
C LYS A 257 30.83 1.98 -19.69
N ALA A 258 30.46 3.26 -19.65
CA ALA A 258 30.58 4.08 -18.44
C ALA A 258 29.68 3.58 -17.29
N LEU A 259 28.50 3.04 -17.61
CA LEU A 259 27.63 2.36 -16.65
C LEU A 259 28.31 1.14 -16.05
N TRP A 260 29.01 0.34 -16.86
CA TRP A 260 29.81 -0.77 -16.34
C TRP A 260 30.92 -0.29 -15.40
N ASP A 261 31.61 0.79 -15.76
CA ASP A 261 32.70 1.33 -14.95
C ASP A 261 32.21 1.98 -13.64
N THR A 262 30.96 2.45 -13.57
CA THR A 262 30.39 3.16 -12.41
C THR A 262 29.50 2.30 -11.52
N CYS A 263 28.63 1.47 -12.11
CA CYS A 263 27.68 0.63 -11.38
C CYS A 263 27.75 -0.85 -11.77
N GLY A 264 28.79 -1.29 -12.50
CA GLY A 264 28.95 -2.67 -12.95
C GLY A 264 28.95 -3.71 -11.82
N ALA A 265 29.42 -3.34 -10.62
CA ALA A 265 29.40 -4.21 -9.44
C ALA A 265 27.98 -4.61 -8.99
N LYS A 266 26.94 -3.86 -9.40
CA LYS A 266 25.53 -4.22 -9.14
C LYS A 266 25.05 -5.37 -10.02
N PHE A 267 25.81 -5.73 -11.06
CA PHE A 267 25.44 -6.72 -12.06
C PHE A 267 26.41 -7.91 -12.02
N LYS A 268 25.89 -9.12 -12.27
CA LYS A 268 26.71 -10.35 -12.28
C LYS A 268 27.71 -10.39 -13.43
N SER A 269 27.36 -9.79 -14.57
CA SER A 269 28.23 -9.70 -15.73
C SER A 269 27.88 -8.49 -16.58
N ARG A 270 28.80 -8.12 -17.47
CA ARG A 270 28.59 -7.06 -18.44
C ARG A 270 27.39 -7.35 -19.35
N ASP A 271 27.24 -8.59 -19.84
CA ASP A 271 26.11 -8.98 -20.68
C ASP A 271 24.74 -8.75 -19.99
N VAL A 272 24.66 -8.98 -18.68
CA VAL A 272 23.46 -8.69 -17.89
C VAL A 272 23.21 -7.18 -17.83
N LEU A 273 24.26 -6.38 -17.61
CA LEU A 273 24.18 -4.92 -17.66
C LEU A 273 23.67 -4.45 -19.02
N GLU A 274 24.21 -4.94 -20.13
CA GLU A 274 23.82 -4.51 -21.49
C GLU A 274 22.35 -4.87 -21.82
N LYS A 275 21.83 -5.98 -21.26
CA LYS A 275 20.41 -6.34 -21.37
C LYS A 275 19.49 -5.45 -20.53
N VAL A 276 19.95 -5.04 -19.36
CA VAL A 276 19.22 -4.11 -18.48
C VAL A 276 19.22 -2.72 -19.12
N TRP A 277 20.41 -2.22 -19.47
CA TRP A 277 20.68 -0.92 -20.07
C TRP A 277 20.67 -0.95 -21.59
N ASP A 278 19.54 -1.34 -22.16
CA ASP A 278 19.36 -1.28 -23.62
C ASP A 278 19.28 0.17 -24.13
N GLY A 279 19.47 0.35 -25.44
CA GLY A 279 19.43 1.68 -26.05
C GLY A 279 18.09 2.40 -25.88
N LYS A 280 17.00 1.66 -25.72
CA LYS A 280 15.66 2.21 -25.51
C LYS A 280 15.50 2.78 -24.10
N ARG A 281 16.01 2.09 -23.08
CA ARG A 281 16.04 2.52 -21.67
C ARG A 281 16.95 3.73 -21.52
N VAL A 282 18.17 3.67 -22.06
CA VAL A 282 19.10 4.81 -22.05
C VAL A 282 18.47 6.03 -22.71
N GLY A 283 17.90 5.88 -23.92
CA GLY A 283 17.24 6.98 -24.62
C GLY A 283 16.07 7.58 -23.84
N MET A 284 15.19 6.74 -23.27
CA MET A 284 14.06 7.20 -22.46
C MET A 284 14.50 7.99 -21.22
N LEU A 285 15.50 7.49 -20.48
CA LEU A 285 15.99 8.15 -19.27
C LEU A 285 16.75 9.43 -19.59
N MET A 286 17.48 9.49 -20.70
CA MET A 286 18.12 10.71 -21.19
C MET A 286 17.11 11.82 -21.47
N GLU A 287 15.97 11.50 -22.10
CA GLU A 287 14.90 12.49 -22.31
C GLU A 287 14.25 12.94 -20.99
N ARG A 288 14.10 12.03 -20.02
CA ARG A 288 13.60 12.38 -18.68
C ARG A 288 14.56 13.29 -17.92
N LEU A 289 15.85 13.00 -17.92
CA LEU A 289 16.87 13.84 -17.27
C LEU A 289 16.89 15.26 -17.85
N LYS A 290 16.78 15.40 -19.19
CA LYS A 290 16.66 16.73 -19.83
C LYS A 290 15.39 17.47 -19.41
N ALA A 291 14.27 16.77 -19.28
CA ALA A 291 13.00 17.37 -18.85
C ALA A 291 13.07 17.83 -17.38
N ASP A 292 13.75 17.09 -16.52
CA ASP A 292 13.97 17.43 -15.12
C ASP A 292 14.94 18.64 -15.00
N GLU A 293 16.05 18.67 -15.75
CA GLU A 293 16.95 19.85 -15.84
C GLU A 293 16.21 21.11 -16.30
N SER A 294 15.31 20.97 -17.30
CA SER A 294 14.51 22.09 -17.80
C SER A 294 13.54 22.62 -16.74
N LYS A 295 12.98 21.74 -15.90
CA LYS A 295 12.11 22.16 -14.78
C LYS A 295 12.91 22.84 -13.68
N GLU A 296 14.07 22.32 -13.29
CA GLU A 296 14.94 22.96 -12.30
C GLU A 296 15.42 24.34 -12.76
N LEU A 297 15.78 24.49 -14.04
CA LEU A 297 16.09 25.79 -14.65
C LEU A 297 14.91 26.76 -14.60
N HIS A 298 13.68 26.31 -14.91
CA HIS A 298 12.49 27.16 -14.83
C HIS A 298 12.10 27.56 -13.40
N THR A 299 12.36 26.70 -12.42
CA THR A 299 12.07 26.99 -11.01
C THR A 299 13.09 27.98 -10.46
N SER A 300 14.38 27.76 -10.76
CA SER A 300 15.47 28.69 -10.42
C SER A 300 15.29 30.07 -11.05
N VAL A 301 14.82 30.17 -12.30
CA VAL A 301 14.54 31.47 -12.94
C VAL A 301 13.33 32.17 -12.30
N LYS A 302 12.28 31.43 -11.90
CA LYS A 302 11.14 32.03 -11.17
C LYS A 302 11.55 32.54 -9.80
N ASP A 303 12.39 31.80 -9.09
CA ASP A 303 12.90 32.21 -7.77
C ASP A 303 13.85 33.41 -7.88
N TYR A 304 14.61 33.53 -8.97
CA TYR A 304 15.48 34.67 -9.24
C TYR A 304 14.70 35.94 -9.64
N VAL A 305 13.64 35.78 -10.45
CA VAL A 305 12.77 36.90 -10.86
C VAL A 305 11.84 37.35 -9.73
N GLY A 306 11.40 36.44 -8.85
CA GLY A 306 10.55 36.74 -7.70
C GLY A 306 11.24 37.45 -6.53
N GLN A 307 12.58 37.52 -6.52
CA GLN A 307 13.36 38.29 -5.53
C GLN A 307 13.77 39.68 -6.03
N SER A 308 13.37 40.06 -7.24
CA SER A 308 13.76 41.32 -7.90
C SER A 308 12.64 42.37 -7.93
N THR A 309 11.62 42.25 -7.08
CA THR A 309 10.56 43.26 -6.89
C THR A 309 10.37 43.61 -5.43
#